data_AF-A0A7C1D1Q5-F1
#
_entry.id   AF-A0A7C1D1Q5-F1
#
_cell.length_a   1.000
_cell.length_b   1.000
_cell.length_c   1.000
_cell.angle_alpha   90.00
_cell.angle_beta   90.00
_cell.angle_gamma   90.00
#
_symmetry.space_group_name_H-M   'P 1'
#
loop_
_entity.id
_entity.type
_entity.pdbx_description
1 polymer ?
#
loop_
_entity_poly.entity_id
_entity_poly.type
_entity_poly.pdbx_seq_one_letter_code
_entity_poly.pdbx_strand_id
1 'polypeptide(L)'
;MKIKWIESRFFSTDKISNKMIIIHHTGSTNGQINSLQGTIDWFKPAVWRTTNQVSAHYIIPRAEGDIIQMVRDEHTAWHAGRSEWIINGVLYQNLNNRTIGIELQGDGQLFPYTVFQYEALIWLVKQKIEKFEIPLELIRGHEEITTRKPDPGPLFDWHRFKTGLTSTSVPGADIPVDDDDDGIIWLDETDDVKIPSGKDRTILETILDFFAGLFKR
;
A
#
# COMPACT_ATOMS: atom_id res chain seq x y z
N MET A 1 -13.48 7.46 7.25
CA MET A 1 -13.08 6.33 6.39
C MET A 1 -14.16 5.27 6.40
N LYS A 2 -14.38 4.58 5.28
CA LYS A 2 -15.31 3.46 5.15
C LYS A 2 -14.53 2.20 4.74
N ILE A 3 -15.04 1.04 5.13
CA ILE A 3 -14.48 -0.25 4.76
C ILE A 3 -15.49 -0.98 3.88
N LYS A 4 -15.07 -1.37 2.67
CA LYS A 4 -15.84 -2.18 1.73
C LYS A 4 -15.33 -3.61 1.76
N TRP A 5 -16.25 -4.56 1.93
CA TRP A 5 -15.92 -5.99 1.94
C TRP A 5 -15.84 -6.57 0.52
N ILE A 6 -14.71 -7.20 0.17
CA ILE A 6 -14.51 -7.95 -1.07
C ILE A 6 -13.64 -9.18 -0.76
N GLU A 7 -14.27 -10.31 -0.46
CA GLU A 7 -13.58 -11.52 0.02
C GLU A 7 -12.56 -12.09 -0.98
N SER A 8 -11.32 -12.28 -0.53
CA SER A 8 -10.28 -13.02 -1.25
C SER A 8 -10.60 -14.52 -1.27
N ARG A 9 -10.06 -15.24 -2.25
CA ARG A 9 -10.18 -16.71 -2.31
C ARG A 9 -9.11 -17.45 -1.50
N PHE A 10 -8.09 -16.73 -1.02
CA PHE A 10 -6.85 -17.33 -0.52
C PHE A 10 -6.59 -16.94 0.92
N PHE A 11 -7.25 -17.63 1.84
CA PHE A 11 -7.02 -17.47 3.27
C PHE A 11 -7.29 -18.80 3.99
N SER A 12 -6.80 -18.92 5.22
CA SER A 12 -7.25 -19.99 6.13
C SER A 12 -8.19 -19.43 7.20
N THR A 13 -9.14 -20.24 7.64
CA THR A 13 -10.03 -19.92 8.78
C THR A 13 -9.38 -20.21 10.14
N ASP A 14 -8.13 -20.68 10.13
CA ASP A 14 -7.32 -20.82 11.34
C ASP A 14 -7.24 -19.46 12.06
N LYS A 15 -7.58 -19.48 13.35
CA LYS A 15 -7.55 -18.28 14.18
C LYS A 15 -6.15 -17.70 14.22
N ILE A 16 -6.04 -16.42 13.88
CA ILE A 16 -4.80 -15.67 14.02
C ILE A 16 -4.70 -14.99 15.38
N SER A 17 -3.46 -14.80 15.84
CA SER A 17 -3.20 -14.19 17.15
C SER A 17 -3.13 -12.66 17.13
N ASN A 18 -3.15 -12.03 15.93
CA ASN A 18 -3.11 -10.58 15.72
C ASN A 18 -2.11 -9.84 16.62
N LYS A 19 -0.84 -10.22 16.51
CA LYS A 19 0.26 -9.66 17.31
C LYS A 19 1.07 -8.61 16.58
N MET A 20 0.98 -8.53 15.25
CA MET A 20 1.73 -7.55 14.45
C MET A 20 0.90 -7.05 13.27
N ILE A 21 1.30 -5.92 12.71
CA ILE A 21 0.80 -5.39 11.44
C ILE A 21 1.97 -5.33 10.47
N ILE A 22 1.79 -5.87 9.27
CA ILE A 22 2.79 -5.76 8.20
C ILE A 22 2.21 -4.86 7.10
N ILE A 23 2.93 -3.79 6.79
CA ILE A 23 2.61 -2.84 5.74
C ILE A 23 3.32 -3.29 4.45
N HIS A 24 2.57 -3.32 3.37
CA HIS A 24 3.02 -3.76 2.05
C HIS A 24 2.73 -2.66 1.02
N HIS A 25 3.27 -2.85 -0.18
CA HIS A 25 2.73 -2.22 -1.36
C HIS A 25 2.35 -3.26 -2.40
N THR A 26 1.50 -2.86 -3.34
CA THR A 26 1.01 -3.77 -4.38
C THR A 26 1.98 -3.93 -5.55
N GLY A 27 2.94 -3.01 -5.69
CA GLY A 27 3.89 -2.92 -6.79
C GLY A 27 3.31 -2.28 -8.05
N SER A 28 4.18 -2.16 -9.06
CA SER A 28 3.87 -1.65 -10.39
C SER A 28 4.16 -2.73 -11.46
N THR A 29 3.62 -2.55 -12.66
CA THR A 29 3.95 -3.36 -13.83
C THR A 29 4.39 -2.44 -14.96
N ASN A 30 5.57 -2.69 -15.53
CA ASN A 30 6.16 -1.83 -16.56
C ASN A 30 6.23 -0.33 -16.14
N GLY A 31 6.52 -0.07 -14.87
CA GLY A 31 6.60 1.29 -14.32
C GLY A 31 5.24 1.97 -14.11
N GLN A 32 4.12 1.25 -14.25
CA GLN A 32 2.78 1.79 -14.02
C GLN A 32 2.12 1.13 -12.81
N ILE A 33 1.55 1.95 -11.93
CA ILE A 33 0.80 1.46 -10.78
C ILE A 33 -0.47 0.76 -11.29
N ASN A 34 -0.75 -0.42 -10.74
CA ASN A 34 -1.97 -1.15 -11.06
C ASN A 34 -3.20 -0.36 -10.58
N SER A 35 -4.29 -0.40 -11.35
CA SER A 35 -5.58 0.14 -10.90
C SER A 35 -6.07 -0.60 -9.65
N LEU A 36 -6.97 0.02 -8.88
CA LEU A 36 -7.52 -0.61 -7.68
C LEU A 36 -8.20 -1.94 -8.02
N GLN A 37 -8.93 -1.99 -9.15
CA GLN A 37 -9.54 -3.21 -9.63
C GLN A 37 -8.48 -4.26 -10.00
N GLY A 38 -7.39 -3.87 -10.65
CA GLY A 38 -6.28 -4.77 -10.95
C GLY A 38 -5.64 -5.36 -9.68
N THR A 39 -5.48 -4.55 -8.63
CA THR A 39 -5.02 -5.03 -7.31
C THR A 39 -6.03 -6.00 -6.68
N ILE A 40 -7.33 -5.69 -6.73
CA ILE A 40 -8.37 -6.60 -6.22
C ILE A 40 -8.34 -7.93 -6.97
N ASP A 41 -8.23 -7.89 -8.30
CA ASP A 41 -8.18 -9.08 -9.15
C ASP A 41 -6.93 -9.92 -8.92
N TRP A 42 -5.82 -9.29 -8.50
CA TRP A 42 -4.61 -9.99 -8.08
C TRP A 42 -4.85 -10.87 -6.84
N PHE A 43 -5.53 -10.33 -5.83
CA PHE A 43 -5.85 -11.04 -4.58
C PHE A 43 -7.15 -11.85 -4.63
N LYS A 44 -7.95 -11.68 -5.68
CA LYS A 44 -9.20 -12.40 -5.93
C LYS A 44 -9.28 -12.79 -7.41
N PRO A 45 -8.35 -13.64 -7.90
CA PRO A 45 -8.34 -13.99 -9.31
C PRO A 45 -9.56 -14.83 -9.69
N ALA A 46 -9.84 -14.86 -10.99
CA ALA A 46 -10.89 -15.69 -11.57
C ALA A 46 -10.72 -17.17 -11.18
N VAL A 47 -11.83 -17.91 -11.12
CA VAL A 47 -11.87 -19.24 -10.49
C VAL A 47 -10.88 -20.23 -11.08
N TRP A 48 -10.66 -20.13 -12.39
CA TRP A 48 -9.77 -20.99 -13.17
C TRP A 48 -8.28 -20.67 -12.98
N ARG A 49 -7.93 -19.51 -12.42
CA ARG A 49 -6.54 -19.11 -12.17
C ARG A 49 -6.11 -19.61 -10.79
N THR A 50 -5.20 -20.58 -10.78
CA THR A 50 -4.65 -21.20 -9.57
C THR A 50 -3.29 -20.63 -9.16
N THR A 51 -2.73 -19.73 -9.97
CA THR A 51 -1.49 -19.01 -9.67
C THR A 51 -1.75 -17.85 -8.70
N ASN A 52 -0.70 -17.41 -7.99
CA ASN A 52 -0.73 -16.28 -7.05
C ASN A 52 -1.72 -16.48 -5.90
N GLN A 53 -1.52 -17.57 -5.15
CA GLN A 53 -2.23 -17.86 -3.91
C GLN A 53 -1.75 -16.94 -2.79
N VAL A 54 -2.11 -15.67 -2.89
CA VAL A 54 -1.77 -14.60 -1.94
C VAL A 54 -3.01 -13.75 -1.67
N SER A 55 -3.02 -13.11 -0.50
CA SER A 55 -4.09 -12.22 -0.07
C SER A 55 -3.56 -11.28 0.99
N ALA A 56 -4.19 -10.11 1.17
CA ALA A 56 -4.01 -9.28 2.34
C ALA A 56 -5.34 -9.12 3.09
N HIS A 57 -5.30 -8.61 4.33
CA HIS A 57 -6.52 -8.29 5.06
C HIS A 57 -7.16 -7.03 4.49
N TYR A 58 -6.34 -6.03 4.18
CA TYR A 58 -6.78 -4.72 3.72
C TYR A 58 -6.00 -4.24 2.49
N ILE A 59 -6.67 -3.49 1.62
CA ILE A 59 -6.07 -2.65 0.58
C ILE A 59 -6.51 -1.21 0.81
N ILE A 60 -5.56 -0.29 0.79
CA ILE A 60 -5.82 1.15 0.82
C ILE A 60 -5.58 1.70 -0.58
N PRO A 61 -6.62 2.25 -1.25
CA PRO A 61 -6.48 2.78 -2.60
C PRO A 61 -5.61 4.04 -2.63
N ARG A 62 -5.07 4.36 -3.80
CA ARG A 62 -4.22 5.54 -4.01
C ARG A 62 -5.04 6.83 -3.99
N ALA A 63 -6.18 6.82 -4.67
CA ALA A 63 -7.17 7.90 -4.66
C ALA A 63 -8.15 7.72 -3.48
N GLU A 64 -8.79 8.81 -3.08
CA GLU A 64 -9.80 8.80 -2.03
C GLU A 64 -10.92 7.81 -2.33
N GLY A 65 -11.33 7.06 -1.32
CA GLY A 65 -12.37 6.05 -1.47
C GLY A 65 -12.47 5.11 -0.26
N ASP A 66 -13.10 3.96 -0.49
CA ASP A 66 -13.26 2.93 0.53
C ASP A 66 -11.96 2.12 0.68
N ILE A 67 -11.56 1.84 1.92
CA ILE A 67 -10.58 0.79 2.23
C ILE A 67 -11.24 -0.55 1.87
N ILE A 68 -10.55 -1.41 1.14
CA ILE A 68 -11.07 -2.73 0.79
C ILE A 68 -10.61 -3.74 1.84
N GLN A 69 -11.52 -4.43 2.49
CA GLN A 69 -11.20 -5.57 3.34
C GLN A 69 -11.45 -6.87 2.58
N MET A 70 -10.43 -7.72 2.48
CA MET A 70 -10.48 -8.97 1.73
C MET A 70 -10.43 -10.22 2.59
N VAL A 71 -9.84 -10.14 3.77
CA VAL A 71 -9.80 -11.23 4.75
C VAL A 71 -10.23 -10.67 6.09
N ARG A 72 -11.05 -11.43 6.83
CA ARG A 72 -11.50 -11.04 8.18
C ARG A 72 -10.30 -10.98 9.11
N ASP A 73 -10.33 -10.09 10.10
CA ASP A 73 -9.23 -9.96 11.06
C ASP A 73 -8.96 -11.28 11.82
N GLU A 74 -9.93 -12.18 11.90
CA GLU A 74 -9.82 -13.43 12.65
C GLU A 74 -9.28 -14.60 11.80
N HIS A 75 -9.10 -14.39 10.49
CA HIS A 75 -8.64 -15.39 9.52
C HIS A 75 -7.21 -15.10 9.07
N THR A 76 -6.51 -16.13 8.60
CA THR A 76 -5.12 -16.00 8.13
C THR A 76 -5.08 -15.59 6.66
N ALA A 77 -4.76 -14.33 6.36
CA ALA A 77 -4.38 -13.92 5.02
C ALA A 77 -2.95 -14.40 4.66
N TRP A 78 -2.69 -14.64 3.37
CA TRP A 78 -1.41 -15.11 2.86
C TRP A 78 -0.58 -13.98 2.22
N HIS A 79 0.08 -13.16 3.05
CA HIS A 79 0.81 -11.96 2.59
C HIS A 79 2.32 -11.97 2.91
N ALA A 80 2.73 -12.44 4.08
CA ALA A 80 4.11 -12.35 4.56
C ALA A 80 5.04 -13.44 3.99
N GLY A 81 4.49 -14.56 3.52
CA GLY A 81 5.25 -15.71 3.00
C GLY A 81 6.35 -16.17 3.97
N ARG A 82 7.52 -16.56 3.41
CA ARG A 82 8.72 -16.86 4.22
C ARG A 82 9.23 -15.58 4.88
N SER A 83 8.99 -15.48 6.17
CA SER A 83 9.21 -14.31 7.02
C SER A 83 9.57 -14.75 8.44
N GLU A 84 10.28 -13.89 9.16
CA GLU A 84 10.61 -14.11 10.57
C GLU A 84 10.72 -12.80 11.36
N TRP A 85 10.35 -12.86 12.65
CA TRP A 85 10.49 -11.72 13.56
C TRP A 85 10.54 -12.19 15.02
N ILE A 86 11.19 -11.41 15.89
CA ILE A 86 11.25 -11.69 17.33
C ILE A 86 10.14 -10.93 18.05
N ILE A 87 9.28 -11.65 18.75
CA ILE A 87 8.22 -11.08 19.59
C ILE A 87 8.50 -11.53 21.04
N ASN A 88 8.69 -10.58 21.96
CA ASN A 88 8.96 -10.85 23.37
C ASN A 88 10.14 -11.83 23.59
N GLY A 89 11.21 -11.69 22.79
CA GLY A 89 12.40 -12.56 22.87
C GLY A 89 12.26 -13.93 22.20
N VAL A 90 11.10 -14.25 21.62
CA VAL A 90 10.86 -15.52 20.91
C VAL A 90 10.88 -15.27 19.40
N LEU A 91 11.70 -16.03 18.67
CA LEU A 91 11.73 -16.01 17.21
C LEU A 91 10.51 -16.76 16.64
N TYR A 92 9.74 -16.08 15.80
CA TYR A 92 8.65 -16.66 15.05
C TYR A 92 8.96 -16.66 13.56
N GLN A 93 8.53 -17.72 12.89
CA GLN A 93 8.63 -17.88 11.43
C GLN A 93 7.23 -18.02 10.83
N ASN A 94 7.09 -17.72 9.54
CA ASN A 94 5.82 -17.76 8.79
C ASN A 94 4.74 -16.89 9.46
N LEU A 95 4.96 -15.59 9.43
CA LEU A 95 4.20 -14.63 10.25
C LEU A 95 2.73 -14.44 9.84
N ASN A 96 2.24 -15.05 8.74
CA ASN A 96 0.85 -14.94 8.29
C ASN A 96 -0.17 -15.16 9.42
N ASN A 97 0.01 -16.18 10.27
CA ASN A 97 -0.95 -16.52 11.33
C ASN A 97 -0.85 -15.65 12.60
N ARG A 98 -0.04 -14.59 12.56
CA ARG A 98 0.15 -13.64 13.66
C ARG A 98 -0.07 -12.20 13.24
N THR A 99 -0.28 -11.95 11.96
CA THR A 99 -0.15 -10.60 11.44
C THR A 99 -1.32 -10.19 10.58
N ILE A 100 -1.66 -8.90 10.65
CA ILE A 100 -2.59 -8.25 9.75
C ILE A 100 -1.77 -7.61 8.63
N GLY A 101 -1.81 -8.17 7.42
CA GLY A 101 -1.29 -7.54 6.21
C GLY A 101 -2.18 -6.42 5.68
N ILE A 102 -1.60 -5.23 5.47
CA ILE A 102 -2.23 -4.05 4.86
C ILE A 102 -1.45 -3.65 3.62
N GLU A 103 -2.12 -3.62 2.47
CA GLU A 103 -1.56 -3.26 1.16
C GLU A 103 -1.84 -1.81 0.84
N LEU A 104 -0.80 -1.03 0.54
CA LEU A 104 -0.95 0.29 -0.06
C LEU A 104 -0.91 0.15 -1.59
N GLN A 105 -1.97 0.57 -2.28
CA GLN A 105 -1.99 0.57 -3.74
C GLN A 105 -0.89 1.51 -4.27
N GLY A 106 0.10 0.94 -4.95
CA GLY A 106 1.25 1.69 -5.44
C GLY A 106 2.53 0.88 -5.39
N ASP A 107 3.63 1.57 -5.67
CA ASP A 107 4.99 1.02 -5.64
C ASP A 107 5.91 2.03 -4.99
N GLY A 108 6.11 1.91 -3.68
CA GLY A 108 6.99 2.78 -2.91
C GLY A 108 8.49 2.62 -3.19
N GLN A 109 8.91 1.80 -4.17
CA GLN A 109 10.24 1.95 -4.78
C GLN A 109 10.29 3.08 -5.80
N LEU A 110 9.17 3.40 -6.44
CA LEU A 110 9.11 4.28 -7.61
C LEU A 110 8.27 5.54 -7.38
N PHE A 111 7.25 5.48 -6.52
CA PHE A 111 6.28 6.56 -6.32
C PHE A 111 5.99 6.81 -4.85
N PRO A 112 5.86 8.07 -4.41
CA PRO A 112 5.42 8.40 -3.06
C PRO A 112 3.96 7.97 -2.82
N TYR A 113 3.62 7.77 -1.55
CA TYR A 113 2.26 7.49 -1.10
C TYR A 113 1.47 8.79 -0.93
N THR A 114 0.18 8.76 -1.22
CA THR A 114 -0.67 9.96 -1.15
C THR A 114 -1.00 10.34 0.29
N VAL A 115 -1.40 11.60 0.51
CA VAL A 115 -1.90 12.08 1.80
C VAL A 115 -3.02 11.19 2.31
N PHE A 116 -4.00 10.90 1.44
CA PHE A 116 -5.11 10.00 1.74
C PHE A 116 -4.65 8.62 2.21
N GLN A 117 -3.64 8.03 1.57
CA GLN A 117 -3.12 6.72 1.98
C GLN A 117 -2.57 6.74 3.40
N TYR A 118 -1.81 7.77 3.78
CA TYR A 118 -1.34 7.90 5.17
C TYR A 118 -2.50 8.07 6.14
N GLU A 119 -3.46 8.94 5.85
CA GLU A 119 -4.61 9.17 6.73
C GLU A 119 -5.45 7.91 6.92
N ALA A 120 -5.74 7.19 5.83
CA ALA A 120 -6.47 5.94 5.85
C ALA A 120 -5.71 4.84 6.60
N LEU A 121 -4.39 4.76 6.40
CA LEU A 121 -3.52 3.80 7.08
C LEU A 121 -3.46 4.08 8.57
N ILE A 122 -3.22 5.32 8.99
CA ILE A 122 -3.18 5.73 10.39
C ILE A 122 -4.54 5.45 11.05
N TRP A 123 -5.64 5.83 10.39
CA TRP A 123 -6.98 5.55 10.89
C TRP A 123 -7.20 4.06 11.10
N LEU A 124 -6.93 3.24 10.08
CA LEU A 124 -7.12 1.78 10.14
C LEU A 124 -6.24 1.14 11.23
N VAL A 125 -4.96 1.50 11.26
CA VAL A 125 -3.99 0.93 12.20
C VAL A 125 -4.32 1.31 13.64
N LYS A 126 -4.77 2.54 13.93
CA LYS A 126 -5.27 2.92 15.27
C LYS A 126 -6.40 1.98 15.73
N GLN A 127 -7.36 1.68 14.85
CA GLN A 127 -8.45 0.75 15.19
C GLN A 127 -7.94 -0.67 15.47
N LYS A 128 -6.89 -1.12 14.79
CA LYS A 128 -6.31 -2.46 15.01
C LYS A 128 -5.45 -2.54 16.26
N ILE A 129 -4.70 -1.48 16.55
CA ILE A 129 -3.98 -1.33 17.83
C ILE A 129 -4.99 -1.43 18.98
N GLU A 130 -6.09 -0.68 18.93
CA GLU A 130 -7.11 -0.68 19.98
C GLU A 130 -7.79 -2.06 20.12
N LYS A 131 -8.22 -2.67 19.00
CA LYS A 131 -8.94 -3.95 19.03
C LYS A 131 -8.08 -5.13 19.50
N PHE A 132 -6.79 -5.14 19.15
CA PHE A 132 -5.92 -6.31 19.34
C PHE A 132 -4.73 -6.07 20.28
N GLU A 133 -4.65 -4.88 20.86
CA GLU A 133 -3.56 -4.45 21.74
C GLU A 133 -2.18 -4.63 21.08
N ILE A 134 -2.09 -4.30 19.79
CA ILE A 134 -0.86 -4.45 19.00
C ILE A 134 0.13 -3.34 19.39
N PRO A 135 1.31 -3.68 19.91
CA PRO A 135 2.34 -2.69 20.23
C PRO A 135 2.84 -1.96 18.97
N LEU A 136 3.19 -0.67 19.10
CA LEU A 136 3.67 0.14 17.98
C LEU A 136 4.95 -0.43 17.36
N GLU A 137 5.81 -1.03 18.19
CA GLU A 137 7.02 -1.72 17.77
C GLU A 137 6.76 -3.06 17.07
N LEU A 138 5.51 -3.47 16.88
CA LEU A 138 5.15 -4.62 16.05
C LEU A 138 4.37 -4.19 14.80
N ILE A 139 4.46 -2.90 14.43
CA ILE A 139 4.04 -2.41 13.12
C ILE A 139 5.30 -2.28 12.27
N ARG A 140 5.38 -3.09 11.21
CA ARG A 140 6.58 -3.29 10.41
C ARG A 140 6.28 -3.27 8.93
N GLY A 141 7.29 -2.97 8.12
CA GLY A 141 7.23 -3.19 6.68
C GLY A 141 7.59 -4.63 6.32
N HIS A 142 7.32 -5.04 5.08
CA HIS A 142 7.63 -6.38 4.60
C HIS A 142 9.15 -6.60 4.50
N GLU A 143 9.90 -5.55 4.18
CA GLU A 143 11.36 -5.51 4.12
C GLU A 143 12.03 -5.77 5.46
N GLU A 144 11.34 -5.51 6.57
CA GLU A 144 11.87 -5.75 7.91
C GLU A 144 11.76 -7.21 8.34
N ILE A 145 10.82 -7.99 7.77
CA ILE A 145 10.56 -9.39 8.17
C ILE A 145 11.12 -10.42 7.17
N THR A 146 11.63 -9.99 6.03
CA THR A 146 12.23 -10.87 5.01
C THR A 146 13.20 -10.11 4.10
N THR A 147 14.29 -10.76 3.68
CA THR A 147 15.28 -10.16 2.76
C THR A 147 14.85 -10.20 1.29
N ARG A 148 13.70 -10.78 0.97
CA ARG A 148 13.23 -11.03 -0.41
C ARG A 148 12.35 -9.92 -0.96
N LYS A 149 11.85 -9.05 -0.09
CA LYS A 149 10.74 -8.14 -0.37
C LYS A 149 11.16 -6.76 0.09
N PRO A 150 11.17 -5.75 -0.80
CA PRO A 150 11.64 -4.42 -0.43
C PRO A 150 10.48 -3.48 -0.07
N ASP A 151 9.23 -3.95 -0.09
CA ASP A 151 8.02 -3.18 0.21
C ASP A 151 7.81 -2.93 1.72
N PRO A 152 7.23 -1.80 2.15
CA PRO A 152 6.59 -0.76 1.34
C PRO A 152 7.58 0.16 0.62
N GLY A 153 8.88 0.05 0.88
CA GLY A 153 9.93 0.72 0.11
C GLY A 153 10.35 2.07 0.66
N PRO A 154 11.43 2.64 0.09
CA PRO A 154 12.11 3.82 0.64
C PRO A 154 11.25 5.08 0.64
N LEU A 155 10.22 5.16 -0.20
CA LEU A 155 9.30 6.30 -0.27
C LEU A 155 8.15 6.20 0.74
N PHE A 156 8.13 5.17 1.59
CA PHE A 156 7.26 5.13 2.76
C PHE A 156 7.88 5.93 3.91
N ASP A 157 7.24 7.04 4.25
CA ASP A 157 7.62 7.92 5.34
C ASP A 157 7.15 7.35 6.69
N TRP A 158 8.04 6.57 7.29
CA TRP A 158 7.87 6.00 8.63
C TRP A 158 7.72 7.06 9.72
N HIS A 159 8.33 8.25 9.55
CA HIS A 159 8.25 9.31 10.56
C HIS A 159 6.84 9.90 10.57
N ARG A 160 6.32 10.31 9.42
CA ARG A 160 4.94 10.79 9.24
C ARG A 160 3.94 9.78 9.79
N PHE A 161 4.08 8.52 9.41
CA PHE A 161 3.18 7.46 9.84
C PHE A 161 3.19 7.27 11.37
N LYS A 162 4.37 7.14 11.99
CA LYS A 162 4.49 6.93 13.45
C LYS A 162 4.01 8.14 14.26
N THR A 163 4.31 9.35 13.81
CA THR A 163 3.80 10.59 14.41
C THR A 163 2.27 10.65 14.34
N GLY A 164 1.68 10.25 13.21
CA GLY A 164 0.23 10.17 13.06
C GLY A 164 -0.43 9.17 14.02
N LEU A 165 0.23 8.04 14.30
CA LEU A 165 -0.26 7.05 15.26
C LEU A 165 -0.27 7.55 16.71
N THR A 166 0.70 8.38 17.10
CA THR A 166 0.81 8.90 18.47
C THR A 166 0.05 10.21 18.69
N SER A 167 -0.36 10.88 17.60
CA SER A 167 -1.17 12.10 17.70
C SER A 167 -2.55 11.82 18.32
N THR A 168 -2.98 12.73 19.19
CA THR A 168 -4.32 12.75 19.79
C THR A 168 -5.38 13.27 18.80
N SER A 169 -4.97 13.93 17.71
CA SER A 169 -5.87 14.29 16.62
C SER A 169 -6.23 13.06 15.77
N VAL A 170 -7.50 12.97 15.41
CA VAL A 170 -7.97 12.02 14.40
C VAL A 170 -7.41 12.47 13.03
N PRO A 171 -6.90 11.57 12.18
CA PRO A 171 -6.45 11.94 10.84
C PRO A 171 -7.57 12.67 10.06
N GLY A 172 -7.24 13.82 9.47
CA GLY A 172 -8.14 14.72 8.74
C GLY A 172 -8.27 16.15 9.28
N ALA A 173 -7.55 16.52 10.35
CA ALA A 173 -7.57 17.90 10.87
C ALA A 173 -6.28 18.69 10.55
N ASP A 174 -5.10 18.18 10.88
CA ASP A 174 -3.83 18.89 10.66
C ASP A 174 -2.67 17.90 10.68
N ILE A 175 -2.42 17.19 9.57
CA ILE A 175 -1.11 16.56 9.35
C ILE A 175 -0.35 17.53 8.46
N PRO A 176 0.85 18.00 8.84
CA PRO A 176 1.66 18.83 7.96
C PRO A 176 1.79 18.11 6.63
N VAL A 177 1.22 18.72 5.60
CA VAL A 177 1.54 18.38 4.22
C VAL A 177 2.98 18.83 4.08
N ASP A 178 3.87 17.90 3.76
CA ASP A 178 5.19 18.30 3.31
C ASP A 178 4.95 18.95 1.94
N ASP A 179 5.06 20.29 1.89
CA ASP A 179 4.70 21.15 0.74
C ASP A 179 5.68 21.00 -0.45
N ASP A 180 6.46 19.93 -0.50
CA ASP A 180 7.33 19.62 -1.62
C ASP A 180 6.50 19.06 -2.77
N ASP A 181 6.03 19.99 -3.61
CA ASP A 181 5.55 19.82 -4.98
C ASP A 181 6.38 18.76 -5.74
N ASP A 182 5.91 17.52 -5.71
CA ASP A 182 6.57 16.36 -6.32
C ASP A 182 6.39 16.30 -7.84
N GLY A 183 5.78 17.34 -8.46
CA GLY A 183 5.75 17.53 -9.91
C GLY A 183 5.06 16.40 -10.68
N ILE A 184 4.28 15.56 -10.01
CA ILE A 184 3.56 14.45 -10.63
C ILE A 184 2.29 14.97 -11.28
N ILE A 185 2.31 15.07 -12.61
CA ILE A 185 1.13 15.31 -13.43
C ILE A 185 0.22 14.08 -13.35
N TRP A 186 -0.91 14.20 -12.66
CA TRP A 186 -1.98 13.21 -12.73
C TRP A 186 -2.70 13.40 -14.07
N LEU A 187 -2.57 12.43 -14.98
CA LEU A 187 -3.47 12.33 -16.11
C LEU A 187 -4.79 11.78 -15.58
N ASP A 188 -5.81 12.62 -15.44
CA ASP A 188 -7.17 12.14 -15.25
C ASP A 188 -7.72 11.57 -16.56
N GLU A 189 -8.60 10.57 -16.45
CA GLU A 189 -9.22 9.87 -17.59
C GLU A 189 -10.47 10.61 -18.15
N THR A 190 -10.59 11.92 -17.99
CA THR A 190 -11.79 12.66 -18.45
C THR A 190 -11.56 13.92 -19.27
N ASP A 191 -10.33 14.37 -19.47
CA ASP A 191 -10.09 15.44 -20.45
C ASP A 191 -9.69 14.88 -21.82
N ASP A 192 -10.62 14.93 -22.77
CA ASP A 192 -10.36 14.76 -24.20
C ASP A 192 -9.34 15.82 -24.67
N VAL A 193 -8.05 15.49 -24.61
CA VAL A 193 -7.01 16.29 -25.25
C VAL A 193 -7.18 16.15 -26.76
N LYS A 194 -7.78 17.16 -27.39
CA LYS A 194 -7.69 17.33 -28.84
C LYS A 194 -6.23 17.62 -29.20
N ILE A 195 -5.51 16.57 -29.58
CA ILE A 195 -4.19 16.68 -30.20
C ILE A 195 -4.39 17.37 -31.57
N PRO A 196 -3.81 18.57 -31.81
CA PRO A 196 -3.90 19.20 -33.12
C PRO A 196 -3.22 18.30 -34.15
N SER A 197 -3.94 17.94 -35.20
CA SER A 197 -3.39 17.19 -36.32
C SER A 197 -2.28 17.99 -36.99
N GLY A 198 -1.04 17.50 -36.94
CA GLY A 198 0.03 18.04 -37.77
C GLY A 198 1.41 18.08 -37.13
N LYS A 199 1.99 16.90 -36.94
CA LYS A 199 3.43 16.52 -37.04
C LYS A 199 3.67 15.41 -36.02
N ASP A 200 3.96 14.21 -36.51
CA ASP A 200 4.37 13.07 -35.68
C ASP A 200 5.60 13.48 -34.87
N ARG A 201 5.39 13.63 -33.56
CA ARG A 201 6.45 13.62 -32.55
C ARG A 201 6.06 12.63 -31.49
N THR A 202 7.00 11.80 -31.09
CA THR A 202 6.73 10.76 -30.10
C THR A 202 6.79 11.34 -28.69
N ILE A 203 6.07 10.73 -27.75
CA ILE A 203 6.05 11.10 -26.33
C ILE A 203 7.47 11.21 -25.75
N LEU A 204 8.39 10.36 -26.22
CA LEU A 204 9.81 10.40 -25.85
C LEU A 204 10.51 11.71 -26.22
N GLU A 205 10.22 12.29 -27.37
CA GLU A 205 10.86 13.54 -27.83
C GLU A 205 10.39 14.74 -27.01
N THR A 206 9.13 14.72 -26.57
CA THR A 206 8.57 15.77 -25.70
C THR A 206 9.16 15.69 -24.28
N ILE A 207 9.36 14.47 -23.78
CA ILE A 207 10.00 14.23 -22.48
C ILE A 207 11.47 14.63 -22.50
N LEU A 208 12.20 14.34 -23.58
CA LEU A 208 13.62 14.69 -23.71
C LEU A 208 13.87 16.21 -23.76
N ASP A 209 13.01 16.98 -24.44
CA ASP A 209 13.12 18.45 -24.48
C ASP A 209 12.85 19.09 -23.10
N PHE A 210 11.94 18.50 -22.31
CA PHE A 210 11.68 18.93 -20.94
C PHE A 210 12.92 18.77 -20.05
N PHE A 211 13.60 17.61 -20.11
CA PHE A 211 14.84 17.38 -19.38
C PHE A 211 16.01 18.22 -19.91
N ALA A 212 16.09 18.49 -21.22
CA ALA A 212 17.12 19.35 -21.79
C ALA A 212 16.99 20.82 -21.34
N GLY A 213 15.78 21.27 -20.99
CA GLY A 213 15.52 22.59 -20.40
C GLY A 213 15.97 22.72 -18.94
N LEU A 214 15.93 21.63 -18.17
CA LEU A 214 16.31 21.62 -16.75
C LEU A 214 17.82 21.83 -16.50
N PHE A 215 18.68 21.57 -17.49
CA PHE A 215 20.14 21.73 -17.37
C PHE A 215 20.68 23.06 -17.96
N LYS A 216 19.81 24.00 -18.32
CA LYS A 216 20.19 25.38 -18.67
C LYS A 216 19.66 26.38 -17.64
N ARG A 217 20.22 26.35 -16.43
CA ARG A 217 20.34 27.51 -15.53
C ARG A 217 21.62 27.39 -14.72
#